data_AF-A0A7V4Q7C7-F1
#
_entry.id   AF-A0A7V4Q7C7-F1
#
_cell.length_a   1.000
_cell.length_b   1.000
_cell.length_c   1.000
_cell.angle_alpha   90.00
_cell.angle_beta   90.00
_cell.angle_gamma   90.00
#
_symmetry.space_group_name_H-M   'P 1'
#
loop_
_entity.id
_entity.type
_entity.pdbx_description
1 polymer ?
#
loop_
_entity_poly.entity_id
_entity_poly.type
_entity_poly.pdbx_seq_one_letter_code
_entity_poly.pdbx_strand_id
1 'polypeptide(L)'
;MNPTEGGTCRLSLLLRFLALLLFASVGLPSSAHPEYRKQLLVLHSYSQGYKWTDDTSKGIVEALQNGDSRVKVHYEYMDTKRFSDADYYQLLFETYRAKFRYTRFDAIISTDSDALRFLIKYRDRLFPGIPIVFSGVDDFQPAMLEGAELITGVNEVADFKATLDLALKLHPKTRQIVVINDTTSTGTAVHKDLLEVLPAYRGKVTFRFIEDAYMQEVLDAVQKLPEDALVLYTFFLRDKSRKTFDYDESVSMIAQRCPVPIYGVWDFNLGYGIVGGKLISGYFQGRQA
;
A
#
# COMPACT_ATOMS: atom_id res chain seq x y z
N MET A 1 64.40 -76.09 8.74
CA MET A 1 62.99 -76.28 9.14
C MET A 1 62.39 -74.89 9.34
N ASN A 2 61.21 -74.70 8.77
CA ASN A 2 60.31 -73.56 8.75
C ASN A 2 60.50 -72.39 7.76
N PRO A 3 59.40 -71.96 7.10
CA PRO A 3 59.39 -71.05 5.98
C PRO A 3 59.05 -69.62 6.43
N THR A 4 59.44 -68.61 5.66
CA THR A 4 58.95 -67.24 5.85
C THR A 4 57.98 -66.87 4.75
N GLU A 5 56.75 -66.68 5.19
CA GLU A 5 55.56 -66.26 4.48
C GLU A 5 55.78 -64.87 3.82
N GLY A 6 55.90 -64.85 2.50
CA GLY A 6 55.88 -63.63 1.70
C GLY A 6 54.68 -63.65 0.77
N GLY A 7 53.57 -63.00 1.13
CA GLY A 7 52.46 -62.88 0.18
C GLY A 7 51.23 -62.11 0.63
N THR A 8 50.92 -62.06 1.92
CA THR A 8 49.60 -61.58 2.38
C THR A 8 49.55 -60.08 2.68
N CYS A 9 50.68 -59.39 2.84
CA CYS A 9 50.70 -57.99 3.28
C CYS A 9 50.48 -56.96 2.14
N ARG A 10 50.74 -57.32 0.87
CA ARG A 10 50.57 -56.38 -0.26
C ARG A 10 49.14 -56.30 -0.80
N LEU A 11 48.35 -57.37 -0.68
CA LEU A 11 46.98 -57.41 -1.19
C LEU A 11 45.99 -56.67 -0.28
N SER A 12 46.23 -56.68 1.04
CA SER A 12 45.40 -55.96 2.03
C SER A 12 45.57 -54.43 1.97
N LEU A 13 46.73 -53.94 1.53
CA LEU A 13 46.95 -52.50 1.33
C LEU A 13 46.22 -51.96 0.10
N LEU A 14 46.17 -52.73 -1.00
CA LEU A 14 45.45 -52.32 -2.23
C LEU A 14 43.93 -52.29 -2.03
N LEU A 15 43.36 -53.27 -1.30
CA LEU A 15 41.93 -53.26 -0.96
C LEU A 15 41.53 -52.11 -0.02
N ARG A 16 42.42 -51.69 0.89
CA ARG A 16 42.19 -50.51 1.75
C ARG A 16 42.25 -49.20 0.97
N PHE A 17 43.14 -49.10 -0.03
CA PHE A 17 43.21 -47.93 -0.91
C PHE A 17 41.99 -47.82 -1.85
N LEU A 18 41.48 -48.94 -2.35
CA LEU A 18 40.28 -48.96 -3.21
C LEU A 18 39.01 -48.65 -2.40
N ALA A 19 38.91 -49.09 -1.14
CA ALA A 19 37.80 -48.74 -0.24
C ALA A 19 37.81 -47.26 0.17
N LEU A 20 38.98 -46.63 0.31
CA LEU A 20 39.10 -45.19 0.55
C LEU A 20 38.72 -44.35 -0.68
N LEU A 21 39.01 -44.83 -1.89
CA LEU A 21 38.59 -44.17 -3.13
C LEU A 21 37.06 -44.28 -3.38
N LEU A 22 36.43 -45.38 -2.97
CA LEU A 22 34.97 -45.55 -3.08
C LEU A 22 34.18 -44.74 -2.03
N PHE A 23 34.79 -44.39 -0.89
CA PHE A 23 34.19 -43.44 0.07
C PHE A 23 34.39 -41.97 -0.32
N ALA A 24 35.39 -41.65 -1.13
CA ALA A 24 35.61 -40.30 -1.66
C ALA A 24 34.61 -39.94 -2.80
N SER A 25 33.88 -40.92 -3.32
CA SER A 25 32.81 -40.74 -4.30
C SER A 25 31.39 -40.66 -3.70
N VAL A 26 31.26 -40.62 -2.36
CA VAL A 26 30.00 -40.20 -1.74
C VAL A 26 29.84 -38.72 -2.07
N GLY A 27 28.97 -38.46 -3.05
CA GLY A 27 28.80 -37.15 -3.67
C GLY A 27 28.84 -36.05 -2.62
N LEU A 28 29.79 -35.12 -2.80
CA LEU A 28 29.71 -33.80 -2.18
C LEU A 28 28.26 -33.36 -2.39
N PRO A 29 27.48 -33.07 -1.32
CA PRO A 29 26.18 -32.47 -1.51
C PRO A 29 26.46 -31.26 -2.38
N SER A 30 25.91 -31.26 -3.61
CA SER A 30 25.94 -30.10 -4.48
C SER A 30 25.54 -28.96 -3.58
N SER A 31 26.48 -28.06 -3.31
CA SER A 31 26.21 -26.84 -2.58
C SER A 31 25.11 -26.18 -3.39
N ALA A 32 23.87 -26.33 -2.94
CA ALA A 32 22.76 -25.56 -3.44
C ALA A 32 23.27 -24.14 -3.32
N HIS A 33 23.59 -23.51 -4.46
CA HIS A 33 24.03 -22.13 -4.49
C HIS A 33 23.07 -21.38 -3.57
N PRO A 34 23.55 -20.63 -2.56
CA PRO A 34 22.66 -19.85 -1.72
C PRO A 34 21.85 -19.03 -2.70
N GLU A 35 20.60 -19.41 -2.71
CA GLU A 35 19.65 -19.19 -3.76
C GLU A 35 19.48 -17.66 -3.67
N TYR A 36 20.26 -16.83 -4.39
CA TYR A 36 20.49 -15.40 -4.05
C TYR A 36 19.16 -14.70 -3.79
N ARG A 37 18.83 -14.47 -2.50
CA ARG A 37 17.57 -13.86 -2.10
C ARG A 37 17.79 -12.37 -1.95
N LYS A 38 17.21 -11.58 -2.85
CA LYS A 38 17.16 -10.13 -2.69
C LYS A 38 16.37 -9.78 -1.43
N GLN A 39 16.87 -8.88 -0.61
CA GLN A 39 16.22 -8.46 0.64
C GLN A 39 15.40 -7.21 0.39
N LEU A 40 14.09 -7.30 0.53
CA LEU A 40 13.18 -6.17 0.34
C LEU A 40 12.57 -5.80 1.69
N LEU A 41 12.59 -4.50 2.03
CA LEU A 41 11.78 -3.96 3.12
C LEU A 41 10.52 -3.34 2.54
N VAL A 42 9.35 -3.74 3.01
CA VAL A 42 8.10 -3.03 2.77
C VAL A 42 7.74 -2.31 4.06
N LEU A 43 7.82 -0.98 4.04
CA LEU A 43 7.48 -0.10 5.16
C LEU A 43 6.11 0.53 4.91
N HIS A 44 5.10 0.01 5.59
CA HIS A 44 3.74 0.54 5.53
C HIS A 44 3.56 1.68 6.52
N SER A 45 2.93 2.78 6.07
CA SER A 45 2.53 3.87 6.97
C SER A 45 1.54 3.40 8.04
N TYR A 46 0.56 2.57 7.67
CA TYR A 46 -0.55 2.20 8.54
C TYR A 46 -0.44 0.76 9.05
N SER A 47 -1.34 0.34 9.93
CA SER A 47 -1.33 -1.01 10.52
C SER A 47 -1.80 -2.09 9.53
N GLN A 48 -1.33 -3.32 9.78
CA GLN A 48 -1.93 -4.52 9.20
C GLN A 48 -3.39 -4.66 9.66
N GLY A 49 -4.29 -5.05 8.77
CA GLY A 49 -5.73 -5.08 9.01
C GLY A 49 -6.45 -3.81 8.58
N TYR A 50 -5.71 -2.73 8.28
CA TYR A 50 -6.29 -1.58 7.57
C TYR A 50 -6.42 -1.95 6.10
N LYS A 51 -7.65 -1.95 5.56
CA LYS A 51 -7.95 -2.49 4.22
C LYS A 51 -7.02 -1.95 3.13
N TRP A 52 -6.74 -0.66 3.13
CA TRP A 52 -5.84 -0.06 2.14
C TRP A 52 -4.42 -0.65 2.20
N THR A 53 -3.86 -0.79 3.41
CA THR A 53 -2.57 -1.44 3.65
C THR A 53 -2.58 -2.87 3.17
N ASP A 54 -3.62 -3.63 3.54
CA ASP A 54 -3.73 -5.05 3.21
C ASP A 54 -3.85 -5.26 1.70
N ASP A 55 -4.64 -4.43 1.00
CA ASP A 55 -4.80 -4.52 -0.44
C ASP A 55 -3.53 -4.10 -1.17
N THR A 56 -2.85 -3.05 -0.71
CA THR A 56 -1.52 -2.65 -1.22
C THR A 56 -0.49 -3.76 -1.04
N SER A 57 -0.45 -4.37 0.15
CA SER A 57 0.44 -5.49 0.44
C SER A 57 0.15 -6.70 -0.46
N LYS A 58 -1.12 -7.02 -0.72
CA LYS A 58 -1.50 -8.08 -1.70
C LYS A 58 -0.97 -7.77 -3.10
N GLY A 59 -1.11 -6.53 -3.56
CA GLY A 59 -0.59 -6.10 -4.87
C GLY A 59 0.93 -6.30 -4.97
N ILE A 60 1.67 -5.88 -3.95
CA ILE A 60 3.13 -6.07 -3.87
C ILE A 60 3.49 -7.55 -3.91
N VAL A 61 2.82 -8.37 -3.08
CA VAL A 61 3.07 -9.82 -3.02
C VAL A 61 2.85 -10.48 -4.38
N GLU A 62 1.76 -10.15 -5.06
CA GLU A 62 1.46 -10.72 -6.37
C GLU A 62 2.49 -10.30 -7.44
N ALA A 63 2.87 -9.03 -7.47
CA ALA A 63 3.88 -8.53 -8.41
C ALA A 63 5.23 -9.25 -8.21
N LEU A 64 5.64 -9.45 -6.95
CA LEU A 64 6.88 -10.14 -6.62
C LEU A 64 6.84 -11.65 -6.93
N GLN A 65 5.68 -12.30 -6.76
CA GLN A 65 5.51 -13.73 -7.10
C GLN A 65 5.62 -13.99 -8.61
N ASN A 66 5.23 -13.01 -9.43
CA ASN A 66 5.34 -13.10 -10.88
C ASN A 66 6.74 -12.74 -11.42
N GLY A 67 7.67 -12.33 -10.56
CA GLY A 67 9.02 -11.96 -10.94
C GLY A 67 10.01 -13.13 -10.97
N ASP A 68 11.05 -13.02 -11.81
CA ASP A 68 12.10 -14.06 -11.98
C ASP A 68 13.07 -14.18 -10.79
N SER A 69 13.00 -13.27 -9.82
CA SER A 69 13.93 -13.22 -8.69
C SER A 69 13.29 -13.68 -7.39
N ARG A 70 13.99 -14.53 -6.64
CA ARG A 70 13.54 -14.93 -5.30
C ARG A 70 13.82 -13.81 -4.31
N VAL A 71 12.77 -13.14 -3.85
CA VAL A 71 12.86 -12.01 -2.91
C VAL A 71 12.47 -12.48 -1.51
N LYS A 72 13.27 -12.11 -0.51
CA LYS A 72 12.89 -12.20 0.90
C LYS A 72 12.35 -10.85 1.34
N VAL A 73 11.05 -10.80 1.61
CA VAL A 73 10.35 -9.58 2.03
C VAL A 73 10.29 -9.49 3.55
N HIS A 74 10.54 -8.30 4.08
CA HIS A 74 10.37 -7.92 5.48
C HIS A 74 9.29 -6.85 5.52
N TYR A 75 8.25 -7.05 6.33
CA TYR A 75 7.16 -6.09 6.47
C TYR A 75 7.27 -5.37 7.81
N GLU A 76 7.19 -4.05 7.76
CA GLU A 76 7.06 -3.19 8.93
C GLU A 76 5.82 -2.32 8.77
N TYR A 77 5.13 -2.09 9.88
CA TYR A 77 3.92 -1.29 9.94
C TYR A 77 4.12 -0.19 10.98
N MET A 78 3.97 1.06 10.57
CA MET A 78 4.19 2.22 11.43
C MET A 78 2.93 2.64 12.22
N ASP A 79 1.76 2.09 11.91
CA ASP A 79 0.48 2.38 12.60
C ASP A 79 0.17 3.90 12.76
N THR A 80 0.52 4.72 11.76
CA THR A 80 0.52 6.18 11.91
C THR A 80 -0.86 6.83 11.98
N LYS A 81 -1.93 6.11 11.59
CA LYS A 81 -3.31 6.58 11.84
C LYS A 81 -3.65 6.63 13.33
N ARG A 82 -2.93 5.87 14.17
CA ARG A 82 -3.11 5.84 15.63
C ARG A 82 -2.05 6.64 16.36
N PHE A 83 -0.82 6.66 15.86
CA PHE A 83 0.33 7.32 16.50
C PHE A 83 1.12 8.14 15.48
N SER A 84 1.13 9.47 15.59
CA SER A 84 1.74 10.33 14.56
C SER A 84 2.51 11.53 15.11
N ASP A 85 2.82 11.54 16.41
CA ASP A 85 3.62 12.61 17.00
C ASP A 85 5.13 12.43 16.73
N ALA A 86 5.90 13.49 16.95
CA ALA A 86 7.32 13.51 16.65
C ALA A 86 8.14 12.52 17.49
N ASP A 87 7.73 12.28 18.74
CA ASP A 87 8.41 11.36 19.66
C ASP A 87 8.22 9.92 19.19
N TYR A 88 7.03 9.59 18.69
CA TYR A 88 6.73 8.29 18.08
C TYR A 88 7.62 8.00 16.86
N TYR A 89 7.76 8.96 15.94
CA TYR A 89 8.68 8.79 14.80
C TYR A 89 10.14 8.63 15.24
N GLN A 90 10.57 9.30 16.31
CA GLN A 90 11.91 9.13 16.85
C GLN A 90 12.09 7.73 17.44
N LEU A 91 11.07 7.18 18.12
CA LEU A 91 11.09 5.81 18.63
C LEU A 91 11.15 4.78 17.49
N LEU A 92 10.41 5.00 16.40
CA LEU A 92 10.49 4.15 15.20
C LEU A 92 11.90 4.15 14.61
N PHE A 93 12.53 5.32 14.50
CA PHE A 93 13.93 5.43 14.05
C PHE A 93 14.88 4.61 14.92
N GLU A 94 14.80 4.77 16.24
CA GLU A 94 15.66 4.03 17.18
C GLU A 94 15.41 2.51 17.10
N THR A 95 14.15 2.10 16.96
CA THR A 95 13.74 0.70 16.79
C THR A 95 14.31 0.11 15.51
N TYR A 96 14.13 0.77 14.37
CA TYR A 96 14.62 0.29 13.08
C TYR A 96 16.13 0.29 12.99
N ARG A 97 16.81 1.27 13.60
CA ARG A 97 18.27 1.29 13.72
C ARG A 97 18.78 0.06 14.46
N ALA A 98 18.16 -0.30 15.58
CA ALA A 98 18.55 -1.48 16.35
C ALA A 98 18.19 -2.79 15.62
N LYS A 99 16.99 -2.87 15.06
CA LYS A 99 16.43 -4.07 14.41
C LYS A 99 17.18 -4.43 13.12
N PHE A 100 17.57 -3.45 12.31
CA PHE A 100 18.16 -3.67 11.00
C PHE A 100 19.68 -3.46 10.93
N ARG A 101 20.37 -3.27 12.07
CA ARG A 101 21.83 -3.03 12.11
C ARG A 101 22.69 -4.09 11.42
N TYR A 102 22.19 -5.32 11.28
CA TYR A 102 22.89 -6.43 10.61
C TYR A 102 22.17 -6.93 9.36
N THR A 103 21.15 -6.20 8.89
CA THR A 103 20.39 -6.53 7.68
C THR A 103 20.72 -5.49 6.62
N ARG A 104 21.11 -5.94 5.43
CA ARG A 104 21.21 -5.07 4.25
C ARG A 104 20.07 -5.38 3.30
N PHE A 105 19.29 -4.36 3.00
CA PHE A 105 18.23 -4.42 1.99
C PHE A 105 18.81 -4.09 0.62
N ASP A 106 18.27 -4.70 -0.43
CA ASP A 106 18.55 -4.36 -1.82
C ASP A 106 17.63 -3.23 -2.31
N ALA A 107 16.43 -3.10 -1.73
CA ALA A 107 15.46 -2.05 -2.00
C ALA A 107 14.48 -1.87 -0.83
N ILE A 108 13.77 -0.75 -0.80
CA ILE A 108 12.68 -0.47 0.13
C ILE A 108 11.45 -0.06 -0.68
N ILE A 109 10.30 -0.65 -0.40
CA ILE A 109 9.00 -0.12 -0.80
C ILE A 109 8.41 0.62 0.40
N SER A 110 7.98 1.87 0.21
CA SER A 110 7.20 2.60 1.21
C SER A 110 5.78 2.81 0.74
N THR A 111 4.79 2.54 1.58
CA THR A 111 3.39 2.84 1.25
C THR A 111 2.91 4.06 2.00
N ASP A 112 2.20 4.93 1.28
CA ASP A 112 1.59 6.15 1.76
C ASP A 112 2.58 7.20 2.28
N SER A 113 2.04 8.37 2.60
CA SER A 113 2.80 9.61 2.78
C SER A 113 3.70 9.62 4.02
N ASP A 114 3.34 8.90 5.09
CA ASP A 114 4.07 8.93 6.35
C ASP A 114 5.36 8.08 6.31
N ALA A 115 5.32 6.90 5.69
CA ALA A 115 6.48 6.05 5.46
C ALA A 115 7.48 6.72 4.51
N LEU A 116 6.99 7.36 3.43
CA LEU A 116 7.87 8.11 2.53
C LEU A 116 8.55 9.27 3.27
N ARG A 117 7.79 10.11 4.00
CA ARG A 117 8.35 11.21 4.79
C ARG A 117 9.36 10.74 5.84
N PHE A 118 9.07 9.62 6.50
CA PHE A 118 10.00 9.01 7.44
C PHE A 118 11.31 8.60 6.75
N LEU A 119 11.23 7.95 5.59
CA LEU A 119 12.43 7.56 4.85
C LEU A 119 13.19 8.78 4.33
N ILE A 120 12.54 9.81 3.78
CA ILE A 120 13.22 11.04 3.37
C ILE A 120 14.04 11.63 4.53
N LYS A 121 13.49 11.62 5.76
CA LYS A 121 14.15 12.18 6.95
C LYS A 121 15.26 11.29 7.54
N TYR A 122 15.12 9.97 7.44
CA TYR A 122 15.96 9.03 8.22
C TYR A 122 16.77 8.04 7.36
N ARG A 123 16.54 7.95 6.04
CA ARG A 123 17.16 6.93 5.17
C ARG A 123 18.68 6.93 5.22
N ASP A 124 19.34 8.07 5.22
CA ASP A 124 20.82 8.09 5.13
C ASP A 124 21.47 7.52 6.40
N ARG A 125 20.74 7.53 7.51
CA ARG A 125 21.17 6.96 8.79
C ARG A 125 20.73 5.51 8.99
N LEU A 126 19.64 5.08 8.36
CA LEU A 126 19.09 3.73 8.50
C LEU A 126 19.51 2.79 7.36
N PHE A 127 19.42 3.29 6.13
CA PHE A 127 19.51 2.54 4.87
C PHE A 127 20.32 3.33 3.81
N PRO A 128 21.59 3.67 4.09
CA PRO A 128 22.40 4.50 3.20
C PRO A 128 22.55 3.87 1.82
N GLY A 129 22.25 4.64 0.77
CA GLY A 129 22.39 4.23 -0.64
C GLY A 129 21.38 3.18 -1.11
N ILE A 130 20.38 2.83 -0.30
CA ILE A 130 19.34 1.88 -0.71
C ILE A 130 18.26 2.61 -1.53
N PRO A 131 17.88 2.08 -2.70
CA PRO A 131 16.81 2.65 -3.50
C PRO A 131 15.44 2.47 -2.83
N ILE A 132 14.59 3.48 -2.95
CA ILE A 132 13.23 3.51 -2.41
C ILE A 132 12.24 3.64 -3.56
N VAL A 133 11.22 2.78 -3.55
CA VAL A 133 10.04 2.90 -4.42
C VAL A 133 8.83 3.21 -3.53
N PHE A 134 8.22 4.38 -3.70
CA PHE A 134 7.00 4.73 -2.96
C PHE A 134 5.73 4.37 -3.73
N SER A 135 4.64 4.18 -3.00
CA SER A 135 3.32 3.85 -3.56
C SER A 135 2.22 4.46 -2.68
N GLY A 136 1.07 4.83 -3.25
CA GLY A 136 -0.08 5.27 -2.46
C GLY A 136 0.10 6.63 -1.77
N VAL A 137 1.01 7.48 -2.27
CA VAL A 137 1.24 8.81 -1.68
C VAL A 137 0.19 9.77 -2.24
N ASP A 138 -0.76 10.16 -1.40
CA ASP A 138 -1.93 11.00 -1.75
C ASP A 138 -1.59 12.49 -1.89
N ASP A 139 -0.56 12.97 -1.20
CA ASP A 139 -0.14 14.38 -1.18
C ASP A 139 1.20 14.63 -1.91
N PHE A 140 1.60 13.72 -2.80
CA PHE A 140 2.89 13.78 -3.46
C PHE A 140 3.10 15.08 -4.23
N GLN A 141 4.22 15.75 -3.95
CA GLN A 141 4.73 16.87 -4.73
C GLN A 141 6.17 16.59 -5.15
N PRO A 142 6.59 16.92 -6.39
CA PRO A 142 7.97 16.70 -6.83
C PRO A 142 9.03 17.29 -5.89
N ALA A 143 8.71 18.43 -5.25
CA ALA A 143 9.56 19.09 -4.26
C ALA A 143 9.84 18.23 -3.01
N MET A 144 9.01 17.24 -2.68
CA MET A 144 9.27 16.30 -1.57
C MET A 144 10.54 15.47 -1.78
N LEU A 145 10.94 15.26 -3.04
CA LEU A 145 12.13 14.49 -3.41
C LEU A 145 13.32 15.38 -3.78
N GLU A 146 13.21 16.70 -3.61
CA GLU A 146 14.28 17.62 -3.95
C GLU A 146 15.54 17.31 -3.11
N GLY A 147 16.65 17.04 -3.79
CA GLY A 147 17.90 16.62 -3.15
C GLY A 147 17.93 15.15 -2.69
N ALA A 148 16.86 14.37 -2.87
CA ALA A 148 16.83 12.96 -2.55
C ALA A 148 17.17 12.10 -3.78
N GLU A 149 18.28 11.37 -3.73
CA GLU A 149 18.68 10.44 -4.78
C GLU A 149 18.09 9.04 -4.58
N LEU A 150 17.89 8.27 -5.65
CA LEU A 150 17.41 6.89 -5.62
C LEU A 150 16.03 6.72 -4.96
N ILE A 151 15.14 7.70 -5.13
CA ILE A 151 13.73 7.59 -4.74
C ILE A 151 12.85 7.78 -5.98
N THR A 152 11.97 6.83 -6.25
CA THR A 152 10.96 6.89 -7.31
C THR A 152 9.67 6.25 -6.82
N GLY A 153 8.59 6.24 -7.60
CA GLY A 153 7.35 5.62 -7.15
C GLY A 153 6.11 6.02 -7.94
N VAL A 154 4.97 5.59 -7.40
CA VAL A 154 3.63 5.85 -7.92
C VAL A 154 2.85 6.64 -6.88
N ASN A 155 2.30 7.78 -7.29
CA ASN A 155 1.44 8.58 -6.43
C ASN A 155 -0.04 8.17 -6.56
N GLU A 156 -0.79 8.38 -5.49
CA GLU A 156 -2.23 8.20 -5.44
C GLU A 156 -2.90 9.50 -5.90
N VAL A 157 -3.47 9.51 -7.11
CA VAL A 157 -4.17 10.69 -7.63
C VAL A 157 -5.61 10.32 -7.96
N ALA A 158 -6.55 10.88 -7.19
CA ALA A 158 -7.97 10.72 -7.43
C ALA A 158 -8.43 11.52 -8.65
N ASP A 159 -8.96 10.82 -9.65
CA ASP A 159 -9.47 11.46 -10.86
C ASP A 159 -10.96 11.81 -10.70
N PHE A 160 -11.22 12.84 -9.90
CA PHE A 160 -12.56 13.38 -9.70
C PHE A 160 -13.19 13.81 -11.03
N LYS A 161 -12.38 14.38 -11.93
CA LYS A 161 -12.88 14.88 -13.22
C LYS A 161 -13.42 13.73 -14.07
N ALA A 162 -12.67 12.66 -14.26
CA ALA A 162 -13.14 11.51 -15.03
C ALA A 162 -14.37 10.86 -14.42
N THR A 163 -14.45 10.79 -13.09
CA THR A 163 -15.62 10.26 -12.38
C THR A 163 -16.86 11.13 -12.60
N LEU A 164 -16.73 12.44 -12.46
CA LEU A 164 -17.82 13.40 -12.68
C LEU A 164 -18.26 13.44 -14.16
N ASP A 165 -17.32 13.43 -15.10
CA ASP A 165 -17.61 13.36 -16.53
C ASP A 165 -18.38 12.07 -16.89
N LEU A 166 -17.95 10.93 -16.33
CA LEU A 166 -18.64 9.65 -16.50
C LEU A 166 -20.06 9.72 -15.93
N ALA A 167 -20.21 10.19 -14.69
CA ALA A 167 -21.50 10.27 -14.01
C ALA A 167 -22.48 11.17 -14.78
N LEU A 168 -22.05 12.34 -15.22
CA LEU A 168 -22.89 13.28 -15.99
C LEU A 168 -23.21 12.77 -17.41
N LYS A 169 -22.32 11.98 -18.01
CA LYS A 169 -22.60 11.30 -19.28
C LYS A 169 -23.69 10.24 -19.14
N LEU A 170 -23.69 9.49 -18.05
CA LEU A 170 -24.69 8.46 -17.75
C LEU A 170 -26.02 9.05 -17.26
N HIS A 171 -25.97 10.22 -16.61
CA HIS A 171 -27.13 10.92 -16.05
C HIS A 171 -27.23 12.35 -16.60
N PRO A 172 -27.60 12.55 -17.88
CA PRO A 172 -27.56 13.86 -18.54
C PRO A 172 -28.58 14.88 -18.00
N LYS A 173 -29.53 14.45 -17.17
CA LYS A 173 -30.53 15.31 -16.53
C LYS A 173 -30.05 15.89 -15.19
N THR A 174 -28.89 15.47 -14.68
CA THR A 174 -28.41 15.90 -13.38
C THR A 174 -28.25 17.42 -13.31
N ARG A 175 -28.76 18.04 -12.25
CA ARG A 175 -28.62 19.47 -11.96
C ARG A 175 -27.76 19.75 -10.74
N GLN A 176 -27.68 18.79 -9.81
CA GLN A 176 -26.97 18.96 -8.55
C GLN A 176 -26.12 17.71 -8.24
N ILE A 177 -24.91 17.94 -7.75
CA ILE A 177 -24.05 16.91 -7.18
C ILE A 177 -23.85 17.22 -5.69
N VAL A 178 -24.18 16.26 -4.84
CA VAL A 178 -23.93 16.34 -3.40
C VAL A 178 -22.65 15.60 -3.09
N VAL A 179 -21.66 16.32 -2.57
CA VAL A 179 -20.39 15.74 -2.13
C VAL A 179 -20.50 15.40 -0.65
N ILE A 180 -20.26 14.14 -0.30
CA ILE A 180 -20.21 13.68 1.09
C ILE A 180 -18.76 13.40 1.45
N ASN A 181 -18.26 14.18 2.41
CA ASN A 181 -16.86 14.19 2.82
C ASN A 181 -16.74 14.51 4.33
N ASP A 182 -15.61 14.21 4.94
CA ASP A 182 -15.32 14.50 6.35
C ASP A 182 -14.24 15.56 6.51
N THR A 183 -13.98 15.91 7.76
CA THR A 183 -12.98 16.92 8.14
C THR A 183 -11.72 16.29 8.72
N THR A 184 -11.40 15.06 8.33
CA THR A 184 -10.08 14.48 8.58
C THR A 184 -9.02 15.17 7.72
N SER A 185 -7.74 14.90 7.95
CA SER A 185 -6.66 15.41 7.10
C SER A 185 -6.86 14.99 5.64
N THR A 186 -7.20 13.71 5.41
CA THR A 186 -7.51 13.16 4.08
C THR A 186 -8.74 13.84 3.48
N GLY A 187 -9.83 13.99 4.24
CA GLY A 187 -11.03 14.70 3.76
C GLY A 187 -10.75 16.16 3.39
N THR A 188 -9.89 16.85 4.14
CA THR A 188 -9.49 18.24 3.84
C THR A 188 -8.68 18.35 2.55
N ALA A 189 -7.75 17.41 2.32
CA ALA A 189 -6.98 17.35 1.07
C ALA A 189 -7.91 17.11 -0.13
N VAL A 190 -8.82 16.14 -0.02
CA VAL A 190 -9.82 15.84 -1.05
C VAL A 190 -10.73 17.03 -1.35
N HIS A 191 -11.16 17.78 -0.32
CA HIS A 191 -11.94 18.99 -0.52
C HIS A 191 -11.20 19.99 -1.42
N LYS A 192 -9.91 20.23 -1.13
CA LYS A 192 -9.07 21.13 -1.92
C LYS A 192 -8.96 20.67 -3.37
N ASP A 193 -8.68 19.40 -3.60
CA ASP A 193 -8.57 18.83 -4.95
C ASP A 193 -9.88 18.96 -5.73
N LEU A 194 -11.01 18.73 -5.07
CA LEU A 194 -12.32 18.93 -5.68
C LEU A 194 -12.54 20.39 -6.10
N LEU A 195 -12.18 21.36 -5.25
CA LEU A 195 -12.31 22.79 -5.57
C LEU A 195 -11.52 23.20 -6.83
N GLU A 196 -10.40 22.54 -7.12
CA GLU A 196 -9.64 22.77 -8.35
C GLU A 196 -10.37 22.24 -9.60
N VAL A 197 -11.19 21.20 -9.44
CA VAL A 197 -11.92 20.52 -10.52
C VAL A 197 -13.31 21.15 -10.79
N LEU A 198 -13.98 21.68 -9.77
CA LEU A 198 -15.34 22.24 -9.88
C LEU A 198 -15.54 23.32 -10.95
N PRO A 199 -14.57 24.24 -11.22
CA PRO A 199 -14.74 25.28 -12.23
C PRO A 199 -15.09 24.75 -13.63
N ALA A 200 -14.67 23.54 -13.98
CA ALA A 200 -14.97 22.89 -15.27
C ALA A 200 -16.47 22.58 -15.48
N TYR A 201 -17.25 22.61 -14.41
CA TYR A 201 -18.68 22.26 -14.38
C TYR A 201 -19.59 23.48 -14.17
N ARG A 202 -19.02 24.69 -14.08
CA ARG A 202 -19.78 25.93 -13.89
C ARG A 202 -20.85 26.09 -14.97
N GLY A 203 -22.10 26.29 -14.53
CA GLY A 203 -23.25 26.44 -15.42
C GLY A 203 -23.84 25.13 -15.95
N LYS A 204 -23.24 23.96 -15.64
CA LYS A 204 -23.78 22.64 -15.98
C LYS A 204 -24.52 22.02 -14.79
N VAL A 205 -23.87 22.00 -13.63
CA VAL A 205 -24.43 21.47 -12.36
C VAL A 205 -23.98 22.32 -11.19
N THR A 206 -24.72 22.25 -10.08
CA THR A 206 -24.33 22.84 -8.80
C THR A 206 -23.70 21.78 -7.89
N PHE A 207 -22.79 22.20 -7.02
CA PHE A 207 -22.20 21.34 -6.00
C PHE A 207 -22.65 21.78 -4.62
N ARG A 208 -23.02 20.81 -3.78
CA ARG A 208 -23.29 21.02 -2.35
C ARG A 208 -22.43 20.05 -1.56
N PHE A 209 -21.60 20.59 -0.68
CA PHE A 209 -20.80 19.79 0.24
C PHE A 209 -21.60 19.52 1.52
N ILE A 210 -21.54 18.29 1.99
CA ILE A 210 -21.95 17.88 3.33
C ILE A 210 -20.67 17.43 4.04
N GLU A 211 -20.18 18.33 4.89
CA GLU A 211 -18.94 18.23 5.65
C GLU A 211 -19.22 18.68 7.08
N ASP A 212 -18.43 18.21 8.05
CA ASP A 212 -18.64 18.49 9.48
C ASP A 212 -20.09 18.23 9.95
N ALA A 213 -20.67 17.13 9.47
CA ALA A 213 -22.04 16.71 9.77
C ALA A 213 -22.05 15.51 10.73
N TYR A 214 -23.13 15.35 11.49
CA TYR A 214 -23.46 14.07 12.13
C TYR A 214 -23.94 13.09 11.06
N MET A 215 -23.69 11.78 11.25
CA MET A 215 -24.17 10.78 10.31
C MET A 215 -25.68 10.90 10.04
N GLN A 216 -26.50 11.13 11.07
CA GLN A 216 -27.94 11.29 10.88
C GLN A 216 -28.31 12.49 9.98
N GLU A 217 -27.55 13.58 10.02
CA GLU A 217 -27.76 14.74 9.13
C GLU A 217 -27.44 14.39 7.67
N VAL A 218 -26.39 13.59 7.45
CA VAL A 218 -26.07 13.05 6.12
C VAL A 218 -27.23 12.19 5.62
N LEU A 219 -27.71 11.27 6.43
CA LEU A 219 -28.82 10.36 6.10
C LEU A 219 -30.11 11.13 5.76
N ASP A 220 -30.47 12.13 6.58
CA ASP A 220 -31.66 12.96 6.37
C ASP A 220 -31.54 13.83 5.10
N ALA A 221 -30.31 14.24 4.75
CA ALA A 221 -30.05 15.02 3.55
C ALA A 221 -30.14 14.16 2.28
N VAL A 222 -29.53 12.96 2.27
CA VAL A 222 -29.55 12.09 1.08
C VAL A 222 -30.94 11.54 0.77
N GLN A 223 -31.75 11.27 1.80
CA GLN A 223 -33.11 10.74 1.64
C GLN A 223 -34.05 11.73 0.91
N LYS A 224 -33.74 13.02 0.97
CA LYS A 224 -34.55 14.09 0.37
C LYS A 224 -34.04 14.55 -1.00
N LEU A 225 -33.05 13.86 -1.58
CA LEU A 225 -32.48 14.25 -2.86
C LEU A 225 -33.49 14.04 -4.00
N PRO A 226 -33.63 15.04 -4.90
CA PRO A 226 -34.47 14.91 -6.07
C PRO A 226 -33.86 13.94 -7.09
N GLU A 227 -34.67 13.45 -8.04
CA GLU A 227 -34.24 12.49 -9.07
C GLU A 227 -33.15 13.04 -10.02
N ASP A 228 -32.99 14.36 -10.09
CA ASP A 228 -31.94 15.03 -10.87
C ASP A 228 -30.68 15.35 -10.05
N ALA A 229 -30.54 14.77 -8.86
CA ALA A 229 -29.32 14.81 -8.08
C ALA A 229 -28.45 13.55 -8.26
N LEU A 230 -27.16 13.69 -8.01
CA LEU A 230 -26.23 12.58 -7.80
C LEU A 230 -25.45 12.81 -6.50
N VAL A 231 -24.89 11.74 -5.94
CA VAL A 231 -23.95 11.83 -4.83
C VAL A 231 -22.54 11.47 -5.32
N LEU A 232 -21.57 12.29 -4.93
CA LEU A 232 -20.15 11.93 -4.96
C LEU A 232 -19.71 11.65 -3.52
N TYR A 233 -19.48 10.38 -3.21
CA TYR A 233 -18.96 9.95 -1.93
C TYR A 233 -17.43 9.89 -1.97
N THR A 234 -16.77 10.51 -0.99
CA THR A 234 -15.30 10.47 -0.85
C THR A 234 -14.91 9.76 0.43
N PHE A 235 -14.72 10.49 1.53
CA PHE A 235 -14.37 9.94 2.84
C PHE A 235 -15.38 10.45 3.86
N PHE A 236 -16.15 9.56 4.48
CA PHE A 236 -16.95 9.91 5.65
C PHE A 236 -16.64 8.92 6.77
N LEU A 237 -15.40 8.94 7.24
CA LEU A 237 -14.87 7.99 8.23
C LEU A 237 -14.98 8.54 9.65
N ARG A 238 -15.20 9.85 9.80
CA ARG A 238 -15.42 10.48 11.11
C ARG A 238 -16.48 11.57 11.00
N ASP A 239 -17.52 11.46 11.81
CA ASP A 239 -18.56 12.48 11.87
C ASP A 239 -18.23 13.61 12.86
N LYS A 240 -19.13 14.59 12.96
CA LYS A 240 -19.02 15.74 13.87
C LYS A 240 -18.90 15.34 15.35
N SER A 241 -19.51 14.22 15.76
CA SER A 241 -19.42 13.70 17.13
C SER A 241 -18.09 13.02 17.44
N ARG A 242 -17.18 12.95 16.45
CA ARG A 242 -15.96 12.15 16.46
C ARG A 242 -16.20 10.64 16.46
N LYS A 243 -17.43 10.20 16.18
CA LYS A 243 -17.69 8.78 15.92
C LYS A 243 -16.97 8.40 14.63
N THR A 244 -16.21 7.31 14.68
CA THR A 244 -15.54 6.74 13.53
C THR A 244 -16.41 5.67 12.86
N PHE A 245 -16.22 5.52 11.56
CA PHE A 245 -16.88 4.52 10.73
C PHE A 245 -15.81 3.80 9.91
N ASP A 246 -16.01 2.50 9.70
CA ASP A 246 -15.19 1.77 8.74
C ASP A 246 -15.51 2.23 7.30
N TYR A 247 -14.61 1.94 6.37
CA TYR A 247 -14.68 2.42 4.98
C TYR A 247 -15.94 1.97 4.24
N ASP A 248 -16.52 0.84 4.64
CA ASP A 248 -17.74 0.27 4.09
C ASP A 248 -18.99 0.65 4.89
N GLU A 249 -18.87 0.82 6.21
CA GLU A 249 -19.99 1.11 7.10
C GLU A 249 -20.72 2.40 6.71
N SER A 250 -20.00 3.52 6.59
CA SER A 250 -20.62 4.82 6.34
C SER A 250 -21.29 4.91 4.97
N VAL A 251 -20.62 4.46 3.91
CA VAL A 251 -21.18 4.43 2.56
C VAL A 251 -22.39 3.49 2.48
N SER A 252 -22.37 2.35 3.18
CA SER A 252 -23.50 1.41 3.23
C SER A 252 -24.71 2.04 3.90
N MET A 253 -24.51 2.72 5.04
CA MET A 253 -25.59 3.43 5.74
C MET A 253 -26.24 4.50 4.84
N ILE A 254 -25.43 5.25 4.10
CA ILE A 254 -25.89 6.28 3.17
C ILE A 254 -26.64 5.66 1.99
N ALA A 255 -26.08 4.63 1.37
CA ALA A 255 -26.67 3.95 0.21
C ALA A 255 -28.05 3.35 0.51
N GLN A 256 -28.26 2.83 1.72
CA GLN A 256 -29.57 2.30 2.14
C GLN A 256 -30.69 3.34 2.16
N ARG A 257 -30.37 4.64 2.25
CA ARG A 257 -31.35 5.74 2.31
C ARG A 257 -31.31 6.68 1.11
N CYS A 258 -30.28 6.57 0.26
CA CYS A 258 -30.08 7.43 -0.90
C CYS A 258 -30.89 6.92 -2.10
N PRO A 259 -31.89 7.66 -2.62
CA PRO A 259 -32.68 7.24 -3.76
C PRO A 259 -31.97 7.46 -5.10
N VAL A 260 -30.81 8.13 -5.10
CA VAL A 260 -30.04 8.49 -6.31
C VAL A 260 -28.71 7.75 -6.37
N PRO A 261 -28.11 7.56 -7.57
CA PRO A 261 -26.82 6.93 -7.71
C PRO A 261 -25.71 7.63 -6.93
N ILE A 262 -24.88 6.83 -6.25
CA ILE A 262 -23.69 7.27 -5.52
C ILE A 262 -22.46 6.88 -6.34
N TYR A 263 -21.65 7.85 -6.72
CA TYR A 263 -20.35 7.62 -7.34
C TYR A 263 -19.23 7.81 -6.32
N GLY A 264 -18.09 7.17 -6.54
CA GLY A 264 -16.89 7.33 -5.72
C GLY A 264 -15.63 7.28 -6.56
N VAL A 265 -14.47 7.47 -5.92
CA VAL A 265 -13.16 7.44 -6.59
C VAL A 265 -12.19 6.43 -5.97
N TRP A 266 -12.62 5.68 -4.95
CA TRP A 266 -11.85 4.59 -4.35
C TRP A 266 -12.60 3.26 -4.46
N ASP A 267 -11.85 2.19 -4.76
CA ASP A 267 -12.43 0.87 -4.99
C ASP A 267 -12.95 0.20 -3.72
N PHE A 268 -12.43 0.57 -2.54
CA PHE A 268 -12.86 0.00 -1.27
C PHE A 268 -14.31 0.36 -0.90
N ASN A 269 -14.95 1.31 -1.58
CA ASN A 269 -16.38 1.59 -1.43
C ASN A 269 -17.24 0.84 -2.46
N LEU A 270 -16.63 0.26 -3.50
CA LEU A 270 -17.34 -0.53 -4.51
C LEU A 270 -17.87 -1.81 -3.89
N GLY A 271 -19.14 -2.13 -4.16
CA GLY A 271 -19.86 -3.24 -3.51
C GLY A 271 -20.53 -2.87 -2.19
N TYR A 272 -20.29 -1.66 -1.67
CA TYR A 272 -20.86 -1.19 -0.39
C TYR A 272 -21.80 0.02 -0.54
N GLY A 273 -22.06 0.48 -1.77
CA GLY A 273 -23.05 1.53 -2.00
C GLY A 273 -22.79 2.39 -3.22
N ILE A 274 -21.54 2.51 -3.66
CA ILE A 274 -21.25 3.22 -4.91
C ILE A 274 -21.59 2.36 -6.12
N VAL A 275 -22.10 2.99 -7.18
CA VAL A 275 -22.40 2.34 -8.47
C VAL A 275 -21.19 2.31 -9.41
N GLY A 276 -20.17 3.15 -9.16
CA GLY A 276 -18.93 3.17 -9.94
C GLY A 276 -18.19 4.52 -9.88
N GLY A 277 -17.20 4.63 -10.77
CA GLY A 277 -16.33 5.80 -10.94
C GLY A 277 -15.01 5.41 -11.60
N LYS A 278 -14.08 6.35 -11.74
CA LYS A 278 -12.68 6.04 -12.06
C LYS A 278 -11.96 5.80 -10.73
N LEU A 279 -11.92 4.54 -10.32
CA LEU A 279 -11.55 4.15 -8.97
C LEU A 279 -10.02 3.92 -8.85
N ILE A 280 -9.41 4.50 -7.83
CA ILE A 280 -8.08 4.12 -7.37
C ILE A 280 -8.21 2.84 -6.55
N SER A 281 -7.22 1.96 -6.69
CA SER A 281 -7.13 0.71 -5.96
C SER A 281 -5.81 0.61 -5.22
N GLY A 282 -5.86 0.31 -3.92
CA GLY A 282 -4.66 0.01 -3.14
C GLY A 282 -3.91 -1.19 -3.71
N TYR A 283 -4.64 -2.20 -4.19
CA TYR A 283 -4.04 -3.35 -4.87
C TYR A 283 -3.24 -2.93 -6.13
N PHE A 284 -3.79 -2.08 -7.00
CA PHE A 284 -3.04 -1.65 -8.19
C PHE A 284 -1.88 -0.70 -7.85
N GLN A 285 -2.01 0.13 -6.81
CA GLN A 285 -0.90 0.92 -6.26
C GLN A 285 0.25 -0.01 -5.86
N GLY A 286 -0.03 -0.99 -4.99
CA GLY A 286 0.97 -1.95 -4.54
C GLY A 286 1.55 -2.83 -5.64
N ARG A 287 0.75 -3.21 -6.65
CA ARG A 287 1.23 -4.03 -7.77
C ARG A 287 2.14 -3.27 -8.73
N GLN A 288 1.98 -1.95 -8.84
CA GLN A 288 2.84 -1.11 -9.69
C GLN A 288 4.16 -0.74 -9.01
N ALA A 289 4.20 -0.75 -7.68
CA ALA A 289 5.39 -0.52 -6.87
C ALA A 289 6.42 -1.64 -7.02
#